data_AF-A0AAD5GFA8-F1
#
_entry.id   AF-A0AAD5GFA8-F1
#
_cell.length_a   1.000
_cell.length_b   1.000
_cell.length_c   1.000
_cell.angle_alpha   90.00
_cell.angle_beta   90.00
_cell.angle_gamma   90.00
#
_symmetry.space_group_name_H-M   'P 1'
#
loop_
_entity.id
_entity.type
_entity.pdbx_description
1 polymer ?
#
loop_
_entity_poly.entity_id
_entity_poly.type
_entity_poly.pdbx_seq_one_letter_code
_entity_poly.pdbx_strand_id
1 'polypeptide(L)'
;ITNYLQTPTDLVTRAHAHDLHAHQSQFDFEVHSYTFRNENKYLHFNFSQDPYVEFEYWINTMGIDGLFTDFPGSLHRYQEWTFSSSDELDEDKLL
;
A
#
# COMPACT_ATOMS: atom_id res chain seq x y z
N ILE A 1 24.61 -1.51 0.07
CA ILE A 1 23.17 -1.66 -0.23
C ILE A 1 22.70 -0.31 -0.74
N THR A 2 22.17 -0.25 -1.96
CA THR A 2 21.61 0.97 -2.55
C THR A 2 20.18 1.17 -2.02
N ASN A 3 19.79 2.39 -1.68
CA ASN A 3 18.44 2.71 -1.15
C ASN A 3 17.39 2.79 -2.27
N TYR A 4 17.29 1.73 -3.06
CA TYR A 4 16.30 1.55 -4.12
C TYR A 4 15.58 0.23 -3.91
N LEU A 5 14.32 0.18 -4.34
CA LEU A 5 13.51 -1.03 -4.33
C LEU A 5 14.17 -2.14 -5.15
N GLN A 6 13.98 -3.37 -4.69
CA GLN A 6 14.28 -4.56 -5.46
C GLN A 6 13.04 -5.03 -6.21
N THR A 7 13.21 -5.99 -7.12
CA THR A 7 12.08 -6.64 -7.80
C THR A 7 11.14 -7.27 -6.75
N PRO A 8 9.85 -6.89 -6.71
CA PRO A 8 8.90 -7.46 -5.76
C PRO A 8 8.69 -8.95 -5.98
N THR A 9 8.35 -9.67 -4.91
CA THR A 9 7.92 -11.07 -4.96
C THR A 9 6.41 -11.18 -5.14
N ASP A 10 5.92 -12.39 -5.38
CA ASP A 10 4.49 -12.70 -5.50
C ASP A 10 3.80 -12.96 -4.15
N LEU A 11 4.42 -12.58 -3.02
CA LEU A 11 3.96 -12.95 -1.68
C LEU A 11 2.56 -12.42 -1.37
N VAL A 12 2.28 -11.15 -1.69
CA VAL A 12 0.96 -10.53 -1.46
C VAL A 12 -0.10 -11.26 -2.28
N THR A 13 0.15 -11.44 -3.58
CA THR A 13 -0.74 -12.18 -4.47
C THR A 13 -0.99 -13.61 -4.00
N ARG A 14 0.05 -14.32 -3.52
CA ARG A 14 -0.12 -15.69 -3.00
C ARG A 14 -0.84 -15.75 -1.67
N ALA A 15 -0.74 -14.72 -0.84
CA ALA A 15 -1.50 -14.62 0.41
C ALA A 15 -3.00 -14.50 0.11
N HIS A 16 -3.36 -13.64 -0.85
CA HIS A 16 -4.75 -13.47 -1.28
C HIS A 16 -5.28 -14.64 -2.12
N ALA A 17 -4.41 -15.30 -2.89
CA ALA A 17 -4.79 -16.43 -3.76
C ALA A 17 -4.87 -17.78 -3.05
N HIS A 18 -4.73 -17.84 -1.72
CA HIS A 18 -4.74 -19.10 -0.95
C HIS A 18 -6.07 -19.90 -1.07
N ASP A 19 -7.08 -19.34 -1.74
CA ASP A 19 -8.36 -19.99 -2.11
C ASP A 19 -8.28 -20.94 -3.33
N LEU A 20 -7.29 -20.81 -4.22
CA LEU A 20 -7.39 -21.43 -5.55
C LEU A 20 -7.05 -22.94 -5.64
N HIS A 21 -6.52 -23.57 -4.58
CA HIS A 21 -5.97 -24.93 -4.66
C HIS A 21 -6.47 -25.97 -3.65
N ALA A 22 -7.31 -25.60 -2.67
CA ALA A 22 -7.82 -26.55 -1.69
C ALA A 22 -9.32 -26.36 -1.51
N HIS A 23 -10.10 -27.39 -1.84
CA HIS A 23 -11.57 -27.46 -1.72
C HIS A 23 -12.12 -27.35 -0.28
N GLN A 24 -11.42 -26.68 0.65
CA GLN A 24 -11.80 -26.60 2.06
C GLN A 24 -11.12 -25.50 2.90
N SER A 25 -10.39 -24.54 2.30
CA SER A 25 -9.77 -23.44 3.07
C SER A 25 -10.40 -22.09 2.70
N GLN A 26 -11.38 -21.66 3.50
CA GLN A 26 -12.13 -20.40 3.34
C GLN A 26 -11.47 -19.26 4.15
N PHE A 27 -10.20 -18.97 3.91
CA PHE A 27 -9.52 -17.86 4.60
C PHE A 27 -8.62 -17.11 3.63
N ASP A 28 -8.99 -15.86 3.38
CA ASP A 28 -8.17 -14.84 2.74
C ASP A 28 -7.21 -14.26 3.79
N PHE A 29 -5.92 -14.15 3.46
CA PHE A 29 -4.92 -13.65 4.38
C PHE A 29 -4.69 -12.16 4.16
N GLU A 30 -4.97 -11.36 5.19
CA GLU A 30 -4.59 -9.95 5.20
C GLU A 30 -3.08 -9.78 5.38
N VAL A 31 -2.47 -8.93 4.57
CA VAL A 31 -1.04 -8.60 4.60
C VAL A 31 -0.83 -7.22 5.18
N HIS A 32 -0.26 -7.18 6.39
CA HIS A 32 0.02 -5.93 7.11
C HIS A 32 1.52 -5.67 7.22
N SER A 33 2.05 -4.69 6.47
CA SER A 33 3.49 -4.43 6.40
C SER A 33 4.01 -3.54 7.53
N TYR A 34 5.23 -3.80 8.03
CA TYR A 34 5.85 -3.01 9.11
C TYR A 34 7.30 -2.61 8.74
N THR A 35 7.83 -1.43 9.08
CA THR A 35 7.17 -0.21 9.59
C THR A 35 7.52 0.97 8.68
N PHE A 36 6.50 1.71 8.24
CA PHE A 36 6.67 2.88 7.38
C PHE A 36 7.13 4.09 8.19
N ARG A 37 8.05 4.87 7.61
CA ARG A 37 8.81 5.95 8.25
C ARG A 37 8.83 7.16 7.32
N ASN A 38 8.83 8.38 7.86
CA ASN A 38 8.79 9.60 7.05
C ASN A 38 10.11 10.36 7.02
N GLU A 39 11.13 9.87 7.73
CA GLU A 39 12.45 10.50 7.69
C GLU A 39 13.19 10.10 6.41
N ASN A 40 13.78 11.08 5.71
CA ASN A 40 14.45 10.88 4.40
C ASN A 40 15.46 9.72 4.35
N LYS A 41 16.11 9.41 5.48
CA LYS A 41 17.08 8.31 5.57
C LYS A 41 16.46 6.91 5.48
N TYR A 42 15.15 6.79 5.70
CA TYR A 42 14.38 5.55 5.65
C TYR A 42 13.52 5.40 4.40
N LEU A 43 13.31 6.49 3.65
CA LEU A 43 12.51 6.47 2.43
C LEU A 43 13.36 6.01 1.23
N HIS A 44 12.80 5.12 0.41
CA HIS A 44 13.46 4.67 -0.81
C HIS A 44 13.56 5.77 -1.86
N PHE A 45 14.67 5.82 -2.60
CA PHE A 45 14.89 6.83 -3.63
C PHE A 45 13.93 6.68 -4.83
N ASN A 46 13.34 5.50 -5.03
CA ASN A 46 12.25 5.30 -6.00
C ASN A 46 11.07 6.25 -5.78
N PHE A 47 10.84 6.63 -4.52
CA PHE A 47 9.74 7.52 -4.15
C PHE A 47 10.19 8.97 -4.03
N SER A 48 11.40 9.31 -4.49
CA SER A 48 11.94 10.67 -4.38
C SER A 48 11.94 11.22 -2.93
N GLN A 49 12.05 10.33 -1.95
CA GLN A 49 11.92 10.63 -0.51
C GLN A 49 10.58 11.27 -0.12
N ASP A 50 9.50 10.94 -0.84
CA ASP A 50 8.13 11.30 -0.51
C ASP A 50 7.40 10.10 0.13
N PRO A 51 6.97 10.20 1.40
CA PRO A 51 6.25 9.12 2.07
C PRO A 51 4.88 8.84 1.46
N TYR A 52 4.23 9.82 0.82
CA TYR A 52 2.90 9.64 0.22
C TYR A 52 2.97 8.77 -1.03
N VAL A 53 4.02 8.93 -1.84
CA VAL A 53 4.27 8.06 -3.00
C VAL A 53 4.61 6.63 -2.55
N GLU A 54 5.30 6.47 -1.42
CA GLU A 54 5.53 5.15 -0.83
C GLU A 54 4.21 4.49 -0.38
N PHE A 55 3.33 5.23 0.32
CA PHE A 55 2.01 4.72 0.70
C PHE A 55 1.18 4.32 -0.52
N GLU A 56 1.12 5.17 -1.54
CA GLU A 56 0.40 4.89 -2.78
C GLU A 56 0.90 3.61 -3.45
N TYR A 57 2.22 3.45 -3.57
CA TYR A 57 2.81 2.24 -4.15
C TYR A 57 2.43 0.99 -3.36
N TRP A 58 2.60 0.99 -2.03
CA TRP A 58 2.36 -0.23 -1.26
C TRP A 58 0.87 -0.56 -1.13
N ILE A 59 0.01 0.43 -0.92
CA ILE A 59 -1.44 0.23 -0.77
C ILE A 59 -2.07 -0.09 -2.12
N ASN A 60 -1.83 0.71 -3.16
CA ASN A 60 -2.55 0.60 -4.43
C ASN A 60 -1.84 -0.28 -5.47
N THR A 61 -0.50 -0.28 -5.49
CA THR A 61 0.26 -1.08 -6.49
C THR A 61 0.57 -2.48 -5.98
N MET A 62 1.09 -2.61 -4.76
CA MET A 62 1.40 -3.90 -4.16
C MET A 62 0.17 -4.58 -3.54
N GLY A 63 -0.87 -3.82 -3.20
CA GLY A 63 -2.13 -4.34 -2.69
C GLY A 63 -2.06 -4.83 -1.25
N ILE A 64 -1.32 -4.17 -0.36
CA ILE A 64 -1.34 -4.55 1.06
C ILE A 64 -2.64 -4.08 1.72
N ASP A 65 -3.15 -4.88 2.65
CA ASP A 65 -4.43 -4.62 3.34
C ASP A 65 -4.27 -3.61 4.49
N GLY A 66 -3.07 -3.54 5.05
CA GLY A 66 -2.76 -2.64 6.15
C GLY A 66 -1.27 -2.35 6.25
N LEU A 67 -0.93 -1.32 7.02
CA LEU A 67 0.45 -1.01 7.34
C LEU A 67 0.60 -0.46 8.75
N PHE A 68 1.76 -0.71 9.34
CA PHE A 68 2.19 -0.07 10.58
C PHE A 68 3.12 1.10 10.25
N THR A 69 2.86 2.25 10.87
CA THR A 69 3.70 3.44 10.73
C THR A 69 3.90 4.13 12.06
N ASP A 70 5.09 4.72 12.24
CA ASP A 70 5.37 5.62 13.36
C ASP A 70 4.80 7.04 13.13
N PHE A 71 4.26 7.31 11.93
CA PHE A 71 3.73 8.61 11.51
C PHE A 71 2.25 8.53 11.10
N PRO A 72 1.33 8.11 12.01
CA PRO A 72 -0.08 7.91 11.67
C PRO A 72 -0.76 9.17 11.16
N GLY A 73 -0.34 10.36 11.60
CA GLY A 73 -0.88 11.63 11.10
C GLY A 73 -0.59 11.89 9.61
N SER A 74 0.51 11.35 9.07
CA SER A 74 0.79 11.44 7.64
C SER A 74 -0.04 10.45 6.85
N LEU A 75 -0.15 9.20 7.32
CA LEU A 75 -1.02 8.21 6.68
C LEU A 75 -2.48 8.71 6.65
N HIS A 76 -2.95 9.30 7.74
CA HIS A 76 -4.29 9.86 7.82
C HIS A 76 -4.54 10.97 6.78
N ARG A 77 -3.59 11.91 6.61
CA ARG A 77 -3.69 12.96 5.57
C ARG A 77 -3.71 12.39 4.16
N TYR A 78 -2.86 11.39 3.91
CA TYR A 78 -2.86 10.68 2.63
C TYR A 78 -4.23 10.08 2.34
N GLN A 79 -4.81 9.35 3.31
CA GLN A 79 -6.13 8.76 3.21
C GLN A 79 -7.21 9.82 2.94
N GLU A 80 -7.25 10.91 3.70
CA GLU A 80 -8.21 12.01 3.48
C GLU A 80 -8.15 12.55 2.05
N TRP A 81 -6.94 12.76 1.52
CA TRP A 81 -6.75 13.24 0.15
C TRP A 81 -7.20 12.21 -0.89
N THR A 82 -6.85 10.94 -0.73
CA THR A 82 -7.19 9.90 -1.71
C THR A 82 -8.67 9.52 -1.69
N PHE A 83 -9.33 9.56 -0.53
CA PHE A 83 -10.77 9.30 -0.41
C PHE A 83 -11.60 10.45 -0.97
N SER A 84 -11.21 11.71 -0.74
CA SER A 84 -11.90 12.85 -1.35
C SER A 84 -11.79 12.84 -2.88
N SER A 85 -10.67 12.33 -3.41
CA SER A 85 -10.43 12.27 -4.84
C SER A 85 -11.29 11.21 -5.55
N SER A 86 -11.62 10.11 -4.88
CA SER A 86 -12.49 9.07 -5.47
C SER A 86 -13.93 9.54 -5.61
N ASP A 87 -14.42 10.32 -4.65
CA ASP A 87 -15.80 10.83 -4.67
C ASP A 87 -16.00 11.86 -5.79
N GLU A 88 -15.01 12.72 -6.07
CA GLU A 88 -15.07 13.69 -7.18
C GLU A 88 -15.04 13.02 -8.56
N LEU A 89 -14.27 11.95 -8.73
CA LEU A 89 -14.19 11.21 -10.00
C LEU A 89 -15.47 10.44 -10.34
N ASP A 90 -16.25 10.05 -9.33
CA ASP A 90 -17.55 9.42 -9.52
C ASP A 90 -18.63 10.44 -9.92
N GLU A 91 -18.56 11.70 -9.43
CA GLU A 91 -19.46 12.77 -9.85
C GLU A 91 -19.22 13.21 -11.31
N ASP A 92 -17.96 13.32 -11.74
CA ASP A 92 -17.61 13.67 -13.13
C ASP A 92 -17.99 12.60 -14.16
N LYS A 93 -18.27 11.37 -13.71
CA LYS A 93 -18.72 10.25 -14.56
C LYS A 93 -20.25 10.22 -14.73
N LEU A 94 -20.98 11.04 -13.98
CA LEU A 94 -22.43 11.17 -14.04
C LEU A 94 -22.90 12.35 -14.92
N LEU A 95 -21.98 13.04 -15.61
CA LEU A 95 -22.24 14.12 -16.56
C LEU A 95 -22.02 13.70 -18.02
#